data_AF-A0A0L8FPX5-F1
#
_entry.id   AF-A0A0L8FPX5-F1
#
_cell.length_a   1.000
_cell.length_b   1.000
_cell.length_c   1.000
_cell.angle_alpha   90.00
_cell.angle_beta   90.00
_cell.angle_gamma   90.00
#
_symmetry.space_group_name_H-M   'P 1'
#
loop_
_entity.id
_entity.type
_entity.pdbx_description
1 polymer ?
#
loop_
_entity_poly.entity_id
_entity_poly.type
_entity_poly.pdbx_seq_one_letter_code
_entity_poly.pdbx_strand_id
1 'polypeptide(L)'
;TVLNADDELCALQLCLADMNMQTTGDFDVPVSDVLTALQNVQQRKLAAFAEDGFLSENPDSLVSSDEDVFSKYQQFLNSCNYVDFYDIFNFYQKCSNTKDAHLTCMAQKSFILLGLP
;
A
#
# COMPACT_ATOMS: atom_id res chain seq x y z
N THR A 1 -1.73 4.18 5.84
CA THR A 1 -0.31 4.43 5.50
C THR A 1 -0.24 5.60 4.57
N VAL A 2 0.54 6.63 4.88
CA VAL A 2 0.80 7.73 3.95
C VAL A 2 2.06 7.35 3.18
N LEU A 3 1.89 7.02 1.90
CA LEU A 3 2.99 6.69 0.99
C LEU A 3 3.41 7.97 0.27
N ASN A 4 4.72 8.16 0.07
CA ASN A 4 5.18 9.14 -0.91
C ASN A 4 4.95 8.59 -2.33
N ALA A 5 5.21 9.42 -3.35
CA ALA A 5 4.93 9.04 -4.74
C ALA A 5 5.72 7.80 -5.21
N ASP A 6 6.97 7.66 -4.78
CA ASP A 6 7.83 6.54 -5.17
C ASP A 6 7.39 5.23 -4.48
N ASP A 7 7.03 5.31 -3.19
CA ASP A 7 6.52 4.18 -2.42
C ASP A 7 5.15 3.72 -2.94
N GLU A 8 4.29 4.66 -3.34
CA GLU A 8 2.99 4.35 -3.95
C GLU A 8 3.16 3.63 -5.30
N LEU A 9 4.09 4.09 -6.14
CA LEU A 9 4.39 3.45 -7.42
C LEU A 9 4.96 2.04 -7.23
N CYS A 10 5.88 1.86 -6.26
CA CYS A 10 6.43 0.56 -5.91
C CYS A 10 5.35 -0.40 -5.38
N ALA A 11 4.50 0.07 -4.47
CA ALA A 11 3.41 -0.73 -3.93
C ALA A 11 2.39 -1.14 -5.01
N LEU A 12 2.10 -0.25 -5.96
CA LEU A 12 1.24 -0.57 -7.11
C LEU A 12 1.87 -1.62 -8.02
N GLN A 13 3.16 -1.50 -8.32
CA GLN A 13 3.87 -2.48 -9.12
C GLN A 13 3.86 -3.87 -8.45
N LEU A 14 4.08 -3.94 -7.13
CA LEU A 14 4.01 -5.18 -6.37
C LEU A 14 2.59 -5.77 -6.33
N CYS A 15 1.58 -4.91 -6.13
CA CYS A 15 0.19 -5.33 -6.16
C CYS A 15 -0.20 -5.93 -7.53
N LEU A 16 0.18 -5.27 -8.62
CA LEU A 16 -0.09 -5.77 -9.96
C LEU A 16 0.68 -7.05 -10.27
N ALA A 17 1.91 -7.19 -9.77
CA ALA A 17 2.69 -8.40 -9.93
C ALA A 17 2.06 -9.58 -9.16
N ASP A 18 1.53 -9.35 -7.96
CA ASP A 18 0.77 -10.35 -7.20
C ASP A 18 -0.52 -10.75 -7.94
N MET A 19 -1.24 -9.78 -8.53
CA MET A 19 -2.42 -10.06 -9.36
C MET A 19 -2.08 -10.87 -10.61
N ASN A 20 -0.98 -10.54 -11.30
CA ASN A 20 -0.51 -11.29 -12.46
C ASN A 20 -0.10 -12.71 -12.06
N MET A 21 0.60 -12.87 -10.94
CA MET A 21 0.98 -14.19 -10.45
C MET A 21 -0.25 -15.09 -10.20
N GLN A 22 -1.34 -14.53 -9.67
CA GLN A 22 -2.58 -15.26 -9.42
C GLN A 22 -3.35 -15.62 -10.70
N THR A 23 -3.17 -14.86 -11.79
CA THR A 23 -3.97 -14.98 -13.02
C THR A 23 -3.22 -15.66 -14.17
N THR A 24 -1.97 -15.25 -14.41
CA THR A 24 -1.11 -15.73 -15.49
C THR A 24 0.01 -16.65 -15.01
N GLY A 25 0.30 -16.66 -13.70
CA GLY A 25 1.40 -17.43 -13.11
C GLY A 25 2.76 -16.75 -13.27
N ASP A 26 2.78 -15.45 -13.61
CA ASP A 26 3.99 -14.66 -13.81
C ASP A 26 3.89 -13.31 -13.11
N PHE A 27 5.02 -12.77 -12.67
CA PHE A 27 5.12 -11.48 -11.98
C PHE A 27 5.36 -10.30 -12.93
N ASP A 28 5.57 -10.55 -14.21
CA ASP A 28 5.84 -9.51 -15.19
C ASP A 28 4.65 -8.55 -15.33
N VAL A 29 4.92 -7.26 -15.10
CA VAL A 29 3.93 -6.18 -15.26
C VAL A 29 4.52 -5.12 -16.20
N PRO A 30 3.85 -4.80 -17.31
CA PRO A 30 4.24 -3.67 -18.16
C PRO A 30 4.18 -2.35 -17.39
N VAL A 31 5.19 -1.50 -17.58
CA VAL A 31 5.22 -0.16 -16.94
C VAL A 31 4.00 0.69 -17.33
N SER A 32 3.47 0.52 -18.55
CA SER A 32 2.23 1.16 -19.00
C SER A 32 1.05 0.88 -18.08
N ASP A 33 0.97 -0.35 -17.57
CA ASP A 33 -0.15 -0.84 -16.79
C ASP A 33 -0.04 -0.31 -15.36
N VAL A 34 1.18 -0.25 -14.82
CA VAL A 34 1.47 0.40 -13.53
C VAL A 34 1.09 1.89 -13.57
N LEU A 35 1.45 2.61 -14.63
CA LEU A 35 1.12 4.04 -14.76
C LEU A 35 -0.38 4.29 -14.93
N THR A 36 -1.06 3.41 -15.66
CA THR A 36 -2.52 3.46 -15.83
C THR A 36 -3.21 3.22 -14.47
N ALA A 37 -2.78 2.19 -13.74
CA ALA A 37 -3.27 1.91 -12.40
C ALA A 37 -3.02 3.07 -11.43
N LEU A 38 -1.84 3.70 -11.49
CA LEU A 38 -1.52 4.88 -10.67
C LEU A 38 -2.46 6.04 -10.99
N GLN A 39 -2.68 6.34 -12.28
CA GLN A 39 -3.60 7.40 -12.69
C GLN A 39 -5.01 7.15 -12.16
N ASN A 40 -5.50 5.90 -12.27
CA ASN A 40 -6.80 5.50 -11.77
C ASN A 40 -6.91 5.64 -10.25
N VAL A 41 -5.89 5.20 -9.50
CA VAL A 41 -5.83 5.32 -8.04
C VAL A 41 -5.85 6.78 -7.61
N GLN A 42 -5.12 7.65 -8.29
CA GLN A 42 -5.12 9.09 -7.98
C GLN A 42 -6.46 9.75 -8.30
N GLN A 43 -7.08 9.42 -9.44
CA GLN A 43 -8.40 9.93 -9.78
C GLN A 43 -9.45 9.52 -8.73
N ARG A 44 -9.42 8.27 -8.26
CA ARG A 44 -10.31 7.78 -7.20
C ARG A 44 -10.06 8.46 -5.85
N LYS A 45 -8.79 8.63 -5.46
CA LYS A 45 -8.44 9.39 -4.25
C LYS A 45 -9.00 10.81 -4.31
N LEU A 46 -8.81 11.51 -5.43
CA LEU A 46 -9.32 12.87 -5.65
C LEU A 46 -10.85 12.91 -5.63
N ALA A 47 -11.53 11.94 -6.24
CA ALA A 47 -12.99 11.84 -6.21
C ALA A 47 -13.53 11.62 -4.78
N ALA A 48 -12.89 10.75 -3.99
CA ALA A 48 -13.26 10.54 -2.59
C ALA A 48 -13.15 11.82 -1.74
N PHE A 49 -12.13 12.66 -1.99
CA PHE A 49 -12.04 13.98 -1.36
C PHE A 49 -13.14 14.95 -1.80
N ALA A 50 -13.64 14.78 -3.03
CA ALA A 50 -14.63 15.67 -3.61
C ALA A 50 -16.07 15.33 -3.18
N GLU A 51 -16.35 14.06 -2.85
CA GLU A 51 -17.61 13.63 -2.23
C GLU A 51 -17.75 14.10 -0.77
N ASP A 52 -16.65 14.18 -0.02
CA ASP A 52 -16.61 14.79 1.34
C ASP A 52 -16.61 16.33 1.30
N GLY A 53 -16.46 16.92 0.11
CA GLY A 53 -16.22 18.35 -0.10
C GLY A 53 -16.70 18.87 -1.44
N PHE A 54 -18.02 18.89 -1.65
CA PHE A 54 -18.72 19.82 -2.54
C PHE A 54 -18.35 19.85 -4.04
N LEU A 55 -17.78 18.81 -4.65
CA LEU A 55 -17.57 18.79 -6.11
C LEU A 55 -17.71 17.39 -6.72
N SER A 56 -18.89 17.01 -7.22
CA SER A 56 -18.93 16.11 -8.38
C SER A 56 -20.27 16.21 -9.13
N GLU A 57 -20.26 16.92 -10.26
CA GLU A 57 -21.24 16.73 -11.32
C GLU A 57 -20.73 15.61 -12.23
N ASN A 58 -21.32 14.41 -12.10
CA ASN A 58 -21.11 13.17 -12.87
C ASN A 58 -20.14 12.12 -12.28
N PRO A 59 -20.59 11.35 -11.27
CA PRO A 59 -19.86 10.18 -10.73
C PRO A 59 -19.85 8.95 -11.66
N ASP A 60 -20.74 8.88 -12.67
CA ASP A 60 -20.97 7.63 -13.43
C ASP A 60 -20.07 7.44 -14.68
N SER A 61 -19.18 8.37 -15.02
CA SER A 61 -18.38 8.29 -16.27
C SER A 61 -16.95 7.77 -16.11
N LEU A 62 -16.45 7.55 -14.88
CA LEU A 62 -15.08 7.11 -14.62
C LEU A 62 -14.98 5.65 -14.16
N VAL A 63 -16.12 4.98 -13.97
CA VAL A 63 -16.19 3.62 -13.40
C VAL A 63 -16.58 2.65 -14.50
N SER A 64 -15.60 2.24 -15.31
CA SER A 64 -15.73 0.97 -16.03
C SER A 64 -14.37 0.28 -16.08
N SER A 65 -14.38 -1.03 -15.81
CA SER A 65 -13.26 -2.01 -15.78
C SER A 65 -12.35 -2.08 -14.54
N ASP A 66 -11.89 -0.97 -13.93
CA ASP A 66 -10.78 -1.02 -12.95
C ASP A 66 -11.16 -1.06 -11.46
N GLU A 67 -12.42 -1.41 -11.13
CA GLU A 67 -12.86 -1.60 -9.74
C GLU A 67 -12.02 -2.62 -8.95
N ASP A 68 -11.47 -3.61 -9.65
CA ASP A 68 -10.66 -4.64 -9.01
C ASP A 68 -9.31 -4.10 -8.54
N VAL A 69 -8.60 -3.31 -9.36
CA VAL A 69 -7.22 -2.88 -9.07
C VAL A 69 -7.14 -1.99 -7.83
N PHE A 70 -8.05 -1.01 -7.69
CA PHE A 70 -8.04 -0.13 -6.51
C PHE A 70 -8.38 -0.89 -5.22
N SER A 71 -9.37 -1.78 -5.27
CA SER A 71 -9.77 -2.60 -4.13
C SER A 71 -8.64 -3.56 -3.73
N LYS A 72 -8.02 -4.24 -4.71
CA LYS A 72 -6.86 -5.10 -4.53
C LYS A 72 -5.67 -4.35 -3.97
N TYR A 73 -5.41 -3.14 -4.46
CA TYR A 73 -4.36 -2.28 -3.94
C TYR A 73 -4.59 -1.92 -2.47
N GLN A 74 -5.81 -1.52 -2.09
CA GLN A 74 -6.13 -1.26 -0.69
C GLN A 74 -5.99 -2.52 0.18
N GLN A 75 -6.43 -3.67 -0.31
CA GLN A 75 -6.26 -4.95 0.39
C GLN A 75 -4.79 -5.33 0.56
N PHE A 76 -3.98 -5.16 -0.48
CA PHE A 76 -2.55 -5.38 -0.47
C PHE A 76 -1.85 -4.53 0.58
N LEU A 77 -2.12 -3.21 0.58
CA LEU A 77 -1.58 -2.30 1.60
C LEU A 77 -1.98 -2.70 3.02
N ASN A 78 -3.23 -3.12 3.22
CA ASN A 78 -3.69 -3.60 4.53
C ASN A 78 -2.99 -4.89 4.95
N SER A 79 -2.69 -5.79 4.00
CA SER A 79 -1.92 -6.99 4.27
C SER A 79 -0.47 -6.68 4.62
N CYS A 80 0.18 -5.75 3.91
CA CYS A 80 1.53 -5.30 4.24
C CYS A 80 1.56 -4.72 5.66
N ASN A 81 0.62 -3.83 5.98
CA ASN A 81 0.50 -3.26 7.32
C ASN A 81 0.33 -4.34 8.39
N TYR A 82 -0.50 -5.36 8.15
CA TYR A 82 -0.69 -6.46 9.10
C TYR A 82 0.59 -7.26 9.34
N VAL A 83 1.34 -7.58 8.29
CA VAL A 83 2.63 -8.28 8.38
C VAL A 83 3.64 -7.42 9.14
N ASP A 84 3.72 -6.13 8.81
CA ASP A 84 4.60 -5.17 9.51
C ASP A 84 4.25 -5.07 11.01
N PHE A 85 2.95 -4.98 11.35
CA PHE A 85 2.49 -4.96 12.75
C PHE A 85 2.82 -6.28 13.48
N TYR A 86 2.68 -7.43 12.82
CA TYR A 86 2.98 -8.73 13.41
C TYR A 86 4.48 -8.90 13.66
N ASP A 87 5.33 -8.45 12.73
CA ASP A 87 6.78 -8.48 12.88
C ASP A 87 7.25 -7.57 14.02
N ILE A 88 6.70 -6.35 14.12
CA ILE A 88 6.96 -5.44 15.24
C ILE A 88 6.49 -6.06 16.56
N PHE A 89 5.32 -6.70 16.60
CA PHE A 89 4.79 -7.33 17.80
C PHE A 89 5.65 -8.52 18.27
N ASN A 90 6.04 -9.40 17.35
CA ASN A 90 6.92 -10.53 17.63
C ASN A 90 8.31 -10.07 18.08
N PHE A 91 8.82 -9.02 17.43
CA PHE A 91 10.07 -8.39 17.82
C PHE A 91 9.98 -7.82 19.25
N TYR A 92 8.90 -7.09 19.56
CA TYR A 92 8.65 -6.57 20.91
C TYR A 92 8.57 -7.67 21.96
N GLN A 93 7.86 -8.78 21.69
CA GLN A 93 7.79 -9.92 22.61
C GLN A 93 9.16 -10.55 22.89
N LYS A 94 10.05 -10.63 21.89
CA LYS A 94 11.42 -11.13 22.07
C LYS A 94 12.26 -10.17 22.90
N CYS A 95 12.05 -8.87 22.75
CA CYS A 95 12.77 -7.84 23.47
C CYS A 95 12.26 -7.62 24.91
N SER A 96 10.96 -7.75 25.18
CA SER A 96 10.37 -7.43 26.50
C SER A 96 10.90 -8.29 27.65
N ASN A 97 11.55 -9.42 27.35
CA ASN A 97 12.20 -10.30 28.33
C ASN A 97 13.60 -9.84 28.79
N THR A 98 14.13 -8.72 28.27
CA THR A 98 15.47 -8.25 28.65
C THR A 98 15.42 -6.76 29.04
N LYS A 99 15.91 -6.42 30.24
CA LYS A 99 15.80 -5.07 30.84
C LYS A 99 16.38 -3.93 29.97
N ASP A 100 17.27 -4.24 29.02
CA ASP A 100 17.91 -3.26 28.12
C ASP A 100 17.56 -3.45 26.63
N ALA A 101 16.61 -4.33 26.28
CA ALA A 101 16.34 -4.69 24.89
C ALA A 101 15.85 -3.53 24.02
N HIS A 102 15.23 -2.50 24.61
CA HIS A 102 14.77 -1.31 23.91
C HIS A 102 15.95 -0.47 23.37
N LEU A 103 17.10 -0.43 24.07
CA LEU A 103 18.32 0.26 23.63
C LEU A 103 19.02 -0.52 22.51
N THR A 104 19.07 -1.85 22.63
CA THR A 104 19.60 -2.74 21.57
C THR A 104 18.74 -2.69 20.31
N CYS A 105 17.41 -2.59 20.46
CA CYS A 105 16.45 -2.39 19.38
C CYS A 105 16.69 -1.09 18.61
N MET A 106 16.85 0.03 19.33
CA MET A 106 17.13 1.34 18.71
C MET A 106 18.48 1.37 17.97
N ALA A 107 19.43 0.52 18.34
CA ALA A 107 20.76 0.43 17.76
C ALA A 107 20.87 -0.52 16.55
N GLN A 108 20.00 -1.53 16.41
CA GLN A 108 20.06 -2.56 15.35
C GLN A 108 19.33 -2.21 14.04
N LYS A 109 18.91 -0.95 13.87
CA LYS A 109 18.07 -0.43 12.76
C LYS A 109 18.21 -1.20 11.44
N SER A 110 17.19 -1.99 11.12
CA SER A 110 16.91 -2.52 9.78
C SER A 110 15.40 -2.50 9.49
N PHE A 111 14.68 -1.52 10.04
CA PHE A 111 13.24 -1.39 9.83
C PHE A 111 12.95 0.03 9.38
N ILE A 112 12.18 0.17 8.30
CA ILE A 112 11.67 1.45 7.83
C ILE A 112 10.28 1.61 8.46
N LEU A 113 10.15 2.53 9.41
CA LEU A 113 8.85 2.98 9.91
C LEU A 113 8.32 4.03 8.94
N LEU A 114 7.42 3.62 8.03
CA LEU A 114 6.72 4.55 7.14
C LEU A 114 5.51 5.13 7.89
N GLY A 115 5.58 6.42 8.23
CA GLY A 115 4.42 7.19 8.69
C GLY A 115 4.42 7.62 10.15
N LEU A 116 5.42 8.40 10.57
CA LEU A 116 5.27 9.36 11.67
C LEU A 116 5.80 10.73 11.18
N PRO A 117 5.22 11.85 11.66
CA PRO A 117 5.02 13.11 10.92
C PRO A 117 6.27 13.79 10.37
#